data_AF-A0A7X9DYW1-F1
#
_entry.id   AF-A0A7X9DYW1-F1
#
_cell.length_a   1.000
_cell.length_b   1.000
_cell.length_c   1.000
_cell.angle_alpha   90.00
_cell.angle_beta   90.00
_cell.angle_gamma   90.00
#
_symmetry.space_group_name_H-M   'P 1'
#
loop_
_entity.id
_entity.type
_entity.pdbx_description
1 polymer ?
#
loop_
_entity_poly.entity_id
_entity_poly.type
_entity_poly.pdbx_seq_one_letter_code
_entity_poly.pdbx_strand_id
1 'polypeptide(L)'
;MKITPIDIRQQQFERRLRGLDPREVESFLNLVSDEFEKILRDNQKLQEELARTSRVVEEYRERERALKETMITAQKITDDIKESARKEAEVILSQAELQAEKIIHAANDRLVKVIEDINEAKRQREQMVAQLTETIETHRRLLLDVHEDKAENLFVSVEELKQRRVKLHAAILETLEANAQLLGLDRDREVETLREEVERLARLQTNLMSRLQNVLETHRKLLQAREEAESQSASYKVEDKLKVLKVREEAADKSERTSAGEGEARAKDAERRQGS
;
A
#
# COMPACT_ATOMS: atom_id res chain seq x y z
N MET A 1 -49.85 -26.05 65.50
CA MET A 1 -49.85 -26.01 66.98
C MET A 1 -51.17 -26.57 67.50
N LYS A 2 -51.24 -27.00 68.77
CA LYS A 2 -52.44 -27.62 69.37
C LYS A 2 -53.44 -26.62 70.00
N ILE A 3 -53.06 -25.35 70.18
CA ILE A 3 -53.88 -24.28 70.79
C ILE A 3 -53.58 -22.97 70.06
N THR A 4 -54.62 -22.20 69.73
CA THR A 4 -54.54 -20.88 69.08
C THR A 4 -54.88 -19.76 70.08
N PRO A 5 -54.52 -18.48 69.79
CA PRO A 5 -54.94 -17.35 70.61
C PRO A 5 -56.48 -17.29 70.81
N ILE A 6 -57.24 -17.66 69.77
CA ILE A 6 -58.70 -17.76 69.84
C ILE A 6 -59.14 -18.83 70.85
N ASP A 7 -58.49 -20.01 70.84
CA ASP A 7 -58.78 -21.08 71.78
C ASP A 7 -58.49 -20.65 73.23
N ILE A 8 -57.44 -19.84 73.45
CA ILE A 8 -57.11 -19.27 74.78
C ILE A 8 -58.20 -18.29 75.23
N ARG A 9 -58.66 -17.41 74.34
CA ARG A 9 -59.75 -16.44 74.63
C ARG A 9 -61.09 -17.12 74.93
N GLN A 10 -61.38 -18.22 74.26
CA GLN A 10 -62.66 -18.94 74.38
C GLN A 10 -62.65 -20.05 75.44
N GLN A 11 -61.51 -20.26 76.12
CA GLN A 11 -61.36 -21.33 77.11
C GLN A 11 -62.31 -21.10 78.30
N GLN A 12 -63.14 -22.10 78.57
CA GLN A 12 -64.02 -22.12 79.74
C GLN A 12 -63.47 -23.03 80.84
N PHE A 13 -63.69 -22.63 82.10
CA PHE A 13 -63.28 -23.37 83.28
C PHE A 13 -64.50 -23.73 84.15
N GLU A 14 -64.48 -24.92 84.76
CA GLU A 14 -65.52 -25.33 85.71
C GLU A 14 -65.49 -24.47 86.98
N ARG A 15 -66.67 -24.08 87.49
CA ARG A 15 -66.80 -23.27 88.71
C ARG A 15 -66.81 -24.17 89.95
N ARG A 16 -66.00 -23.84 90.96
CA ARG A 16 -65.98 -24.52 92.28
C ARG A 16 -66.08 -23.51 93.42
N LEU A 17 -66.62 -23.94 94.58
CA LEU A 17 -67.00 -23.09 95.72
C LEU A 17 -65.84 -22.30 96.39
N ARG A 18 -64.58 -22.65 96.07
CA ARG A 18 -63.34 -21.95 96.46
C ARG A 18 -62.40 -21.83 95.25
N GLY A 19 -62.76 -21.02 94.26
CA GLY A 19 -62.00 -20.81 93.02
C GLY A 19 -61.49 -19.37 92.85
N LEU A 20 -60.71 -19.14 91.81
CA LEU A 20 -60.25 -17.80 91.38
C LEU A 20 -61.43 -16.95 90.88
N ASP A 21 -61.29 -15.61 90.93
CA ASP A 21 -62.28 -14.69 90.38
C ASP A 21 -62.39 -14.86 88.85
N PRO A 22 -63.56 -15.21 88.30
CA PRO A 22 -63.75 -15.35 86.85
C PRO A 22 -63.33 -14.13 86.04
N ARG A 23 -63.49 -12.90 86.56
CA ARG A 23 -63.14 -11.66 85.83
C ARG A 23 -61.64 -11.45 85.71
N GLU A 24 -60.90 -11.83 86.76
CA GLU A 24 -59.44 -11.76 86.77
C GLU A 24 -58.85 -12.81 85.83
N VAL A 25 -59.40 -14.03 85.85
CA VAL A 25 -59.01 -15.11 84.92
C VAL A 25 -59.27 -14.71 83.47
N GLU A 26 -60.43 -14.14 83.15
CA GLU A 26 -60.76 -13.67 81.79
C GLU A 26 -59.80 -12.55 81.32
N SER A 27 -59.47 -11.61 82.21
CA SER A 27 -58.49 -10.55 81.91
C SER A 27 -57.09 -11.11 81.64
N PHE A 28 -56.67 -12.12 82.41
CA PHE A 28 -55.40 -12.81 82.20
C PHE A 28 -55.39 -13.61 80.90
N LEU A 29 -56.48 -14.34 80.57
CA LEU A 29 -56.59 -15.07 79.30
C LEU A 29 -56.52 -14.12 78.08
N ASN A 30 -57.13 -12.94 78.17
CA ASN A 30 -57.03 -11.93 77.12
C ASN A 30 -55.58 -11.45 76.94
N LEU A 31 -54.89 -11.10 78.03
CA LEU A 31 -53.48 -10.70 77.99
C LEU A 31 -52.59 -11.80 77.40
N VAL A 32 -52.76 -13.04 77.86
CA VAL A 32 -51.99 -14.19 77.36
C VAL A 32 -52.28 -14.43 75.89
N SER A 33 -53.53 -14.35 75.46
CA SER A 33 -53.90 -14.48 74.06
C SER A 33 -53.24 -13.41 73.18
N ASP A 34 -53.25 -12.15 73.61
CA ASP A 34 -52.66 -11.05 72.84
C ASP A 34 -51.13 -11.18 72.73
N GLU A 35 -50.44 -11.57 73.81
CA GLU A 35 -49.00 -11.88 73.77
C GLU A 35 -48.71 -13.12 72.91
N PHE A 36 -49.56 -14.16 72.96
CA PHE A 36 -49.41 -15.35 72.13
C PHE A 36 -49.59 -15.03 70.64
N GLU A 37 -50.54 -14.16 70.30
CA GLU A 37 -50.76 -13.67 68.94
C GLU A 37 -49.57 -12.82 68.44
N LYS A 38 -48.98 -12.01 69.32
CA LYS A 38 -47.75 -11.26 69.00
C LYS A 38 -46.58 -12.20 68.73
N ILE A 39 -46.35 -13.20 69.58
CA ILE A 39 -45.29 -14.20 69.39
C ILE A 39 -45.49 -14.97 68.07
N LEU A 40 -46.72 -15.35 67.73
CA LEU A 40 -47.00 -16.04 66.46
C LEU A 40 -46.68 -15.16 65.25
N ARG A 41 -47.07 -13.87 65.28
CA ARG A 41 -46.74 -12.91 64.22
C ARG A 41 -45.24 -12.70 64.09
N ASP A 42 -44.53 -12.56 65.19
CA ASP A 42 -43.07 -12.38 65.19
C ASP A 42 -42.37 -13.65 64.72
N ASN A 43 -42.85 -14.83 65.11
CA ASN A 43 -42.32 -16.11 64.63
C ASN A 43 -42.49 -16.26 63.12
N GLN A 44 -43.66 -15.90 62.59
CA GLN A 44 -43.91 -15.94 61.15
C GLN A 44 -42.99 -14.97 60.39
N LYS A 45 -42.83 -13.73 60.87
CA LYS A 45 -41.87 -12.77 60.29
C LYS A 45 -40.44 -13.29 60.30
N LEU A 46 -39.99 -13.85 61.43
CA LEU A 46 -38.65 -14.42 61.55
C LEU A 46 -38.45 -15.62 60.62
N GLN A 47 -39.46 -16.46 60.43
CA GLN A 47 -39.41 -17.57 59.47
C GLN A 47 -39.32 -17.07 58.02
N GLU A 48 -40.07 -16.03 57.66
CA GLU A 48 -40.01 -15.41 56.34
C GLU A 48 -38.63 -14.76 56.09
N GLU A 49 -38.08 -14.04 57.07
CA GLU A 49 -36.74 -13.46 57.00
C GLU A 49 -35.64 -14.52 56.91
N LEU A 50 -35.77 -15.61 57.68
CA LEU A 50 -34.84 -16.74 57.64
C LEU A 50 -34.87 -17.40 56.25
N ALA A 51 -36.06 -17.63 55.70
CA ALA A 51 -36.22 -18.21 54.36
C ALA A 51 -35.62 -17.29 53.29
N ARG A 52 -35.86 -15.97 53.38
CA ARG A 52 -35.29 -14.98 52.47
C ARG A 52 -33.76 -14.95 52.55
N THR A 53 -33.21 -14.87 53.76
CA THR A 53 -31.76 -14.82 53.98
C THR A 53 -31.09 -16.10 53.53
N SER A 54 -31.72 -17.26 53.77
CA SER A 54 -31.20 -18.56 53.33
C SER A 54 -31.10 -18.65 51.80
N ARG A 55 -32.10 -18.11 51.07
CA ARG A 55 -32.03 -18.04 49.60
C ARG A 55 -30.88 -17.17 49.11
N VAL A 56 -30.70 -16.00 49.73
CA VAL A 56 -29.61 -15.08 49.39
C VAL A 56 -28.24 -15.72 49.66
N VAL A 57 -28.08 -16.45 50.76
CA VAL A 57 -26.85 -17.18 51.07
C VAL A 57 -26.57 -18.25 50.02
N GLU A 58 -27.59 -19.00 49.57
CA GLU A 58 -27.37 -20.02 48.55
C GLU A 58 -27.00 -19.40 47.20
N GLU A 59 -27.64 -18.29 46.80
CA GLU A 59 -27.28 -17.55 45.60
C GLU A 59 -25.81 -17.04 45.66
N TYR A 60 -25.38 -16.52 46.81
CA TYR A 60 -23.97 -16.12 46.99
C TYR A 60 -23.02 -17.31 46.90
N ARG A 61 -23.39 -18.47 47.44
CA ARG A 61 -22.57 -19.69 47.32
C ARG A 61 -22.46 -20.17 45.88
N GLU A 62 -23.54 -20.11 45.10
CA GLU A 62 -23.51 -20.44 43.68
C GLU A 62 -22.60 -19.48 42.90
N ARG A 63 -22.71 -18.17 43.16
CA ARG A 63 -21.82 -17.16 42.57
C ARG A 63 -20.36 -17.38 42.95
N GLU A 64 -20.08 -17.72 44.22
CA GLU A 64 -18.73 -18.03 44.68
C GLU A 64 -18.15 -19.27 43.98
N ARG A 65 -18.96 -20.33 43.79
CA ARG A 65 -18.55 -21.52 43.03
C ARG A 65 -18.22 -21.17 41.58
N ALA A 66 -19.09 -20.42 40.90
CA ALA A 66 -18.86 -19.98 39.53
C ALA A 66 -17.60 -19.11 39.39
N LEU A 67 -17.36 -18.22 40.36
CA LEU A 67 -16.15 -17.38 40.38
C LEU A 67 -14.88 -18.23 40.58
N LYS A 68 -14.91 -19.20 41.51
CA LYS A 68 -13.78 -20.13 41.71
C LYS A 68 -13.48 -20.95 40.46
N GLU A 69 -14.50 -21.47 39.80
CA GLU A 69 -14.34 -22.23 38.55
C GLU A 69 -13.76 -21.35 37.44
N THR A 70 -14.22 -20.11 37.33
CA THR A 70 -13.67 -19.13 36.39
C THR A 70 -12.21 -18.82 36.69
N MET A 71 -11.83 -18.64 37.96
CA MET A 71 -10.44 -18.40 38.35
C MET A 71 -9.54 -19.59 38.02
N ILE A 72 -9.99 -20.81 38.29
CA ILE A 72 -9.23 -22.03 37.95
C ILE A 72 -9.05 -22.13 36.44
N THR A 73 -10.09 -21.83 35.67
CA THR A 73 -10.04 -21.85 34.21
C THR A 73 -9.09 -20.79 33.67
N ALA A 74 -9.17 -19.56 34.19
CA ALA A 74 -8.26 -18.47 33.82
C ALA A 74 -6.80 -18.81 34.15
N GLN A 75 -6.55 -19.46 35.29
CA GLN A 75 -5.22 -19.92 35.67
C GLN A 75 -4.69 -20.98 34.69
N LYS A 76 -5.51 -21.99 34.34
CA LYS A 76 -5.14 -23.00 33.34
C LYS A 76 -4.81 -22.38 31.99
N ILE A 77 -5.67 -21.48 31.49
CA ILE A 77 -5.42 -20.77 30.23
C ILE A 77 -4.11 -19.98 30.28
N THR A 78 -3.84 -19.31 31.41
CA THR A 78 -2.60 -18.56 31.59
C THR A 78 -1.37 -19.46 31.54
N ASP A 79 -1.45 -20.64 32.16
CA ASP A 79 -0.35 -21.60 32.16
C ASP A 79 -0.16 -22.25 30.78
N ASP A 80 -1.25 -22.56 30.06
CA ASP A 80 -1.22 -23.03 28.67
C ASP A 80 -0.57 -21.98 27.74
N ILE A 81 -0.93 -20.70 27.90
CA ILE A 81 -0.32 -19.59 27.13
C ILE A 81 1.18 -19.52 27.41
N LYS A 82 1.61 -19.62 28.68
CA LYS A 82 3.04 -19.60 29.04
C LYS A 82 3.78 -20.79 28.45
N GLU A 83 3.19 -21.98 28.48
CA GLU A 83 3.81 -23.17 27.90
C GLU A 83 3.93 -23.05 26.37
N SER A 84 2.87 -22.60 25.71
CA SER A 84 2.88 -22.35 24.26
C SER A 84 3.94 -21.32 23.87
N ALA A 85 4.01 -20.19 24.59
CA ALA A 85 4.99 -19.15 24.33
C ALA A 85 6.43 -19.64 24.53
N ARG A 86 6.68 -20.51 25.51
CA ARG A 86 8.00 -21.14 25.71
C ARG A 86 8.37 -22.05 24.55
N LYS A 87 7.46 -22.94 24.12
CA LYS A 87 7.69 -23.82 22.97
C LYS A 87 7.93 -23.02 21.69
N GLU A 88 7.14 -21.98 21.46
CA GLU A 88 7.31 -21.11 20.29
C GLU A 88 8.66 -20.37 20.33
N ALA A 89 9.07 -19.87 21.50
CA ALA A 89 10.39 -19.26 21.67
C ALA A 89 11.54 -20.25 21.39
N GLU A 90 11.44 -21.50 21.87
CA GLU A 90 12.42 -22.56 21.57
C GLU A 90 12.51 -22.86 20.07
N VAL A 91 11.36 -22.93 19.38
CA VAL A 91 11.32 -23.12 17.92
C VAL A 91 11.97 -21.94 17.20
N ILE A 92 11.65 -20.71 17.59
CA ILE A 92 12.25 -19.51 16.99
C ILE A 92 13.76 -19.50 17.20
N LEU A 93 14.24 -19.81 18.40
CA LEU A 93 15.68 -19.89 18.70
C LEU A 93 16.36 -20.95 17.84
N SER A 94 15.80 -22.16 17.78
CA SER A 94 16.35 -23.25 16.96
C SER A 94 16.38 -22.89 15.47
N GLN A 95 15.33 -22.22 14.95
CA GLN A 95 15.30 -21.74 13.57
C GLN A 95 16.35 -20.65 13.31
N ALA A 96 16.52 -19.71 14.25
CA ALA A 96 17.51 -18.66 14.15
C ALA A 96 18.94 -19.22 14.17
N GLU A 97 19.22 -20.20 15.03
CA GLU A 97 20.50 -20.93 15.08
C GLU A 97 20.78 -21.63 13.74
N LEU A 98 19.81 -22.38 13.21
CA LEU A 98 19.96 -23.05 11.92
C LEU A 98 20.17 -22.07 10.76
N GLN A 99 19.49 -20.92 10.77
CA GLN A 99 19.70 -19.88 9.77
C GLN A 99 21.08 -19.24 9.89
N ALA A 100 21.54 -18.97 11.12
CA ALA A 100 22.88 -18.44 11.37
C ALA A 100 23.96 -19.41 10.88
N GLU A 101 23.82 -20.70 11.19
CA GLU A 101 24.72 -21.75 10.72
C GLU A 101 24.76 -21.82 9.18
N LYS A 102 23.60 -21.76 8.51
CA LYS A 102 23.52 -21.69 7.05
C LYS A 102 24.22 -20.46 6.47
N ILE A 103 24.06 -19.29 7.10
CA ILE A 103 24.72 -18.06 6.67
C ILE A 103 26.25 -18.20 6.80
N ILE A 104 26.73 -18.75 7.92
CA ILE A 104 28.16 -18.98 8.16
C ILE A 104 28.72 -19.96 7.13
N HIS A 105 28.04 -21.08 6.86
CA HIS A 105 28.46 -22.01 5.83
C HIS A 105 28.52 -21.36 4.45
N ALA A 106 27.47 -20.65 4.04
CA ALA A 106 27.46 -19.94 2.76
C ALA A 106 28.56 -18.87 2.66
N ALA A 107 28.89 -18.20 3.77
CA ALA A 107 30.00 -17.24 3.82
C ALA A 107 31.36 -17.94 3.69
N ASN A 108 31.56 -19.07 4.34
CA ASN A 108 32.77 -19.88 4.23
C ASN A 108 32.95 -20.43 2.80
N ASP A 109 31.88 -20.93 2.19
CA ASP A 109 31.92 -21.42 0.79
C ASP A 109 32.29 -20.29 -0.18
N ARG A 110 31.75 -19.09 0.04
CA ARG A 110 32.16 -17.90 -0.74
C ARG A 110 33.61 -17.53 -0.50
N LEU A 111 34.08 -17.60 0.75
CA LEU A 111 35.47 -17.31 1.08
C LEU A 111 36.42 -18.28 0.34
N VAL A 112 36.10 -19.58 0.34
CA VAL A 112 36.88 -20.59 -0.39
C VAL A 112 36.94 -20.24 -1.89
N LYS A 113 35.79 -19.94 -2.52
CA LYS A 113 35.74 -19.54 -3.93
C LYS A 113 36.59 -18.30 -4.22
N VAL A 114 36.49 -17.27 -3.37
CA VAL A 114 37.29 -16.05 -3.54
C VAL A 114 38.79 -16.35 -3.43
N ILE A 115 39.19 -17.25 -2.53
CA ILE A 115 40.60 -17.68 -2.43
C ILE A 115 41.04 -18.43 -3.69
N GLU A 116 40.20 -19.32 -4.22
CA GLU A 116 40.45 -20.02 -5.49
C GLU A 116 40.60 -19.03 -6.66
N ASP A 117 39.68 -18.08 -6.79
CA ASP A 117 39.73 -17.03 -7.81
C ASP A 117 40.99 -16.17 -7.70
N ILE A 118 41.39 -15.79 -6.48
CA ILE A 118 42.64 -15.04 -6.23
C ILE A 118 43.86 -15.87 -6.65
N ASN A 119 43.87 -17.17 -6.37
CA ASN A 119 44.99 -18.03 -6.73
C ASN A 119 45.08 -18.24 -8.24
N GLU A 120 43.95 -18.41 -8.93
CA GLU A 120 43.95 -18.50 -10.39
C GLU A 120 44.40 -17.19 -11.04
N ALA A 121 43.92 -16.04 -10.55
CA ALA A 121 44.37 -14.73 -11.02
C ALA A 121 45.88 -14.51 -10.82
N LYS A 122 46.43 -14.96 -9.68
CA LYS A 122 47.89 -14.95 -9.45
C LYS A 122 48.63 -15.82 -10.45
N ARG A 123 48.13 -17.02 -10.74
CA ARG A 123 48.73 -17.95 -11.71
C ARG A 123 48.71 -17.36 -13.12
N GLN A 124 47.60 -16.77 -13.54
CA GLN A 124 47.49 -16.07 -14.82
C GLN A 124 48.48 -14.92 -14.93
N ARG A 125 48.62 -14.11 -13.86
CA ARG A 125 49.63 -13.04 -13.82
C ARG A 125 51.05 -13.58 -13.96
N GLU A 126 51.40 -14.65 -13.25
CA GLU A 126 52.73 -15.27 -13.34
C GLU A 126 53.03 -15.82 -14.73
N GLN A 127 52.05 -16.48 -15.37
CA GLN A 127 52.16 -16.95 -16.75
C GLN A 127 52.39 -15.78 -17.72
N MET A 128 51.63 -14.70 -17.59
CA MET A 128 51.78 -13.52 -18.43
C MET A 128 53.14 -12.84 -18.24
N VAL A 129 53.63 -12.71 -17.00
CA VAL A 129 54.97 -12.17 -16.73
C VAL A 129 56.06 -13.03 -17.37
N ALA A 130 55.93 -14.37 -17.28
CA ALA A 130 56.86 -15.29 -17.92
C ALA A 130 56.85 -15.16 -19.45
N GLN A 131 55.66 -15.14 -20.07
CA GLN A 131 55.50 -14.96 -21.52
C GLN A 131 56.07 -13.62 -22.01
N LEU A 132 55.83 -12.53 -21.28
CA LEU A 132 56.39 -11.22 -21.61
C LEU A 132 57.91 -11.21 -21.46
N THR A 133 58.45 -11.85 -20.43
CA THR A 133 59.89 -11.93 -20.20
C THR A 133 60.57 -12.75 -21.30
N GLU A 134 60.03 -13.92 -21.66
CA GLU A 134 60.51 -14.73 -22.78
C GLU A 134 60.46 -13.96 -24.11
N THR A 135 59.35 -13.24 -24.35
CA THR A 135 59.23 -12.38 -25.53
C THR A 135 60.32 -11.31 -25.52
N ILE A 136 60.53 -10.61 -24.41
CA ILE A 136 61.58 -9.59 -24.32
C ILE A 136 62.97 -10.20 -24.52
N GLU A 137 63.26 -11.37 -23.93
CA GLU A 137 64.56 -12.03 -24.04
C GLU A 137 64.87 -12.54 -25.46
N THR A 138 63.90 -13.18 -26.11
CA THR A 138 64.03 -13.62 -27.51
C THR A 138 64.31 -12.44 -28.43
N HIS A 139 63.60 -11.32 -28.23
CA HIS A 139 63.84 -10.09 -28.98
C HIS A 139 65.19 -9.45 -28.65
N ARG A 140 65.62 -9.49 -27.39
CA ARG A 140 66.96 -9.02 -26.98
C ARG A 140 68.06 -9.80 -27.70
N ARG A 141 67.93 -11.14 -27.81
CA ARG A 141 68.88 -11.98 -28.55
C ARG A 141 68.91 -11.59 -30.03
N LEU A 142 67.76 -11.47 -30.68
CA LEU A 142 67.68 -11.04 -32.08
C LEU A 142 68.33 -9.67 -32.34
N LEU A 143 68.24 -8.72 -31.39
CA LEU A 143 68.91 -7.44 -31.52
C LEU A 143 70.43 -7.52 -31.28
N LEU A 144 70.89 -8.39 -30.38
CA LEU A 144 72.31 -8.59 -30.11
C LEU A 144 73.02 -9.38 -31.22
N ASP A 145 72.37 -10.39 -31.82
CA ASP A 145 72.90 -11.12 -32.98
C ASP A 145 73.17 -10.17 -34.17
N VAL A 146 72.37 -9.10 -34.30
CA VAL A 146 72.59 -8.05 -35.32
C VAL A 146 73.83 -7.19 -35.03
N HIS A 147 74.29 -7.11 -33.77
CA HIS A 147 75.53 -6.43 -33.44
C HIS A 147 76.77 -7.29 -33.73
N GLU A 148 76.68 -8.62 -33.65
CA GLU A 148 77.79 -9.52 -34.02
C GLU A 148 77.90 -9.70 -35.56
N ASP A 149 76.80 -9.94 -36.28
CA ASP A 149 76.82 -10.15 -37.73
C ASP A 149 77.21 -8.88 -38.54
N LYS A 150 77.03 -7.69 -37.97
CA LYS A 150 77.40 -6.41 -38.60
C LYS A 150 78.80 -5.92 -38.26
N ALA A 151 79.50 -6.54 -37.32
CA ALA A 151 80.94 -6.36 -37.24
C ALA A 151 81.64 -6.99 -38.47
N GLU A 152 81.00 -7.97 -39.12
CA GLU A 152 81.54 -8.63 -40.31
C GLU A 152 80.94 -8.17 -41.65
N ASN A 153 79.69 -7.66 -41.71
CA ASN A 153 79.11 -7.18 -42.98
C ASN A 153 78.37 -5.83 -42.87
N LEU A 154 79.10 -4.77 -43.23
CA LEU A 154 78.67 -3.38 -43.16
C LEU A 154 77.84 -2.95 -44.38
N PHE A 155 76.57 -3.38 -44.54
CA PHE A 155 75.54 -2.65 -45.31
C PHE A 155 74.15 -3.33 -45.13
N VAL A 156 73.41 -2.94 -44.09
CA VAL A 156 71.95 -3.16 -44.06
C VAL A 156 71.30 -1.82 -44.35
N SER A 157 70.41 -1.79 -45.33
CA SER A 157 69.75 -0.57 -45.77
C SER A 157 68.87 -0.01 -44.64
N VAL A 158 68.85 1.32 -44.47
CA VAL A 158 67.99 2.02 -43.48
C VAL A 158 66.51 1.61 -43.64
N GLU A 159 66.11 1.24 -44.86
CA GLU A 159 64.74 0.85 -45.18
C GLU A 159 64.40 -0.56 -44.66
N GLU A 160 65.37 -1.48 -44.65
CA GLU A 160 65.21 -2.81 -44.06
C GLU A 160 65.05 -2.72 -42.54
N LEU A 161 65.78 -1.81 -41.89
CA LEU A 161 65.64 -1.53 -40.46
C LEU A 161 64.27 -0.92 -40.12
N LYS A 162 63.74 -0.02 -40.95
CA LYS A 162 62.38 0.52 -40.76
C LYS A 162 61.32 -0.55 -40.89
N GLN A 163 61.38 -1.36 -41.96
CA GLN A 163 60.41 -2.45 -42.17
C GLN A 163 60.45 -3.46 -41.03
N ARG A 164 61.63 -3.78 -40.51
CA ARG A 164 61.79 -4.72 -39.39
C ARG A 164 61.32 -4.12 -38.06
N ARG A 165 61.49 -2.81 -37.85
CA ARG A 165 60.89 -2.08 -36.71
C ARG A 165 59.36 -2.06 -36.76
N VAL A 166 58.77 -1.91 -37.95
CA VAL A 166 57.30 -1.97 -38.11
C VAL A 166 56.78 -3.37 -37.81
N LYS A 167 57.44 -4.41 -38.31
CA LYS A 167 57.11 -5.81 -37.98
C LYS A 167 57.26 -6.10 -36.47
N LEU A 168 58.31 -5.57 -35.84
CA LEU A 168 58.51 -5.65 -34.39
C LEU A 168 57.34 -5.02 -33.61
N HIS A 169 56.91 -3.82 -34.01
CA HIS A 169 55.79 -3.14 -33.37
C HIS A 169 54.48 -3.93 -33.52
N ALA A 170 54.25 -4.54 -34.69
CA ALA A 170 53.07 -5.36 -34.94
C ALA A 170 53.03 -6.62 -34.05
N ALA A 171 54.16 -7.34 -33.90
CA ALA A 171 54.21 -8.53 -33.05
C ALA A 171 54.05 -8.21 -31.55
N ILE A 172 54.57 -7.05 -31.11
CA ILE A 172 54.34 -6.56 -29.75
C ILE A 172 52.87 -6.22 -29.52
N LEU A 173 52.22 -5.57 -30.49
CA LEU A 173 50.79 -5.27 -30.40
C LEU A 173 49.95 -6.55 -30.35
N GLU A 174 50.24 -7.54 -31.18
CA GLU A 174 49.51 -8.82 -31.22
C GLU A 174 49.64 -9.59 -29.88
N THR A 175 50.83 -9.61 -29.28
CA THR A 175 51.04 -10.26 -27.97
C THR A 175 50.38 -9.48 -26.83
N LEU A 176 50.37 -8.15 -26.89
CA LEU A 176 49.65 -7.31 -25.93
C LEU A 176 48.12 -7.48 -26.06
N GLU A 177 47.61 -7.60 -27.28
CA GLU A 177 46.19 -7.87 -27.56
C GLU A 177 45.76 -9.24 -27.03
N ALA A 178 46.55 -10.30 -27.28
CA ALA A 178 46.28 -11.63 -26.75
C ALA A 178 46.26 -11.65 -25.20
N ASN A 179 47.17 -10.91 -24.56
CA ASN A 179 47.21 -10.78 -23.11
C ASN A 179 46.03 -9.95 -22.55
N ALA A 180 45.61 -8.90 -23.27
CA ALA A 180 44.44 -8.10 -22.90
C ALA A 180 43.15 -8.92 -22.96
N GLN A 181 43.00 -9.79 -23.98
CA GLN A 181 41.89 -10.73 -24.10
C GLN A 181 41.88 -11.74 -22.95
N LEU A 182 43.03 -12.24 -22.52
CA LEU A 182 43.15 -13.21 -21.42
C LEU A 182 42.73 -12.61 -20.07
N LEU A 183 42.92 -11.30 -19.89
CA LEU A 183 42.51 -10.54 -18.70
C LEU A 183 41.05 -10.02 -18.76
N GLY A 184 40.33 -10.25 -19.86
CA GLY A 184 38.99 -9.70 -20.06
C GLY A 184 38.96 -8.17 -20.15
N LEU A 185 40.12 -7.53 -20.42
CA LEU A 185 40.26 -6.09 -20.63
C LEU A 185 39.86 -5.72 -22.07
N ASP A 186 38.77 -6.30 -22.58
CA ASP A 186 38.18 -5.95 -23.87
C ASP A 186 37.48 -4.59 -23.74
N ARG A 187 38.28 -3.53 -23.69
CA ARG A 187 37.82 -2.14 -23.82
C ARG A 187 36.91 -1.99 -25.04
N ASP A 188 37.14 -2.80 -26.07
CA ASP A 188 36.33 -2.83 -27.29
C ASP A 188 34.96 -3.48 -27.09
N ARG A 189 34.80 -4.51 -26.24
CA ARG A 189 33.46 -5.11 -25.95
C ARG A 189 32.59 -4.18 -25.12
N GLU A 190 33.14 -3.51 -24.12
CA GLU A 190 32.39 -2.51 -23.34
C GLU A 190 32.02 -1.29 -24.22
N VAL A 191 32.90 -0.86 -25.12
CA VAL A 191 32.59 0.22 -26.07
C VAL A 191 31.55 -0.21 -27.11
N GLU A 192 31.58 -1.47 -27.56
CA GLU A 192 30.62 -2.00 -28.53
C GLU A 192 29.22 -2.16 -27.92
N THR A 193 29.12 -2.70 -26.70
CA THR A 193 27.86 -2.74 -25.95
C THR A 193 27.30 -1.35 -25.67
N LEU A 194 28.13 -0.38 -25.27
CA LEU A 194 27.71 1.01 -25.09
C LEU A 194 27.28 1.67 -26.41
N ARG A 195 27.92 1.34 -27.54
CA ARG A 195 27.52 1.81 -28.87
C ARG A 195 26.15 1.27 -29.28
N GLU A 196 25.91 -0.02 -29.08
CA GLU A 196 24.60 -0.64 -29.33
C GLU A 196 23.49 0.03 -28.49
N GLU A 197 23.81 0.38 -27.24
CA GLU A 197 22.86 1.01 -26.32
C GLU A 197 22.58 2.48 -26.68
N VAL A 198 23.60 3.22 -27.12
CA VAL A 198 23.45 4.57 -27.69
C VAL A 198 22.61 4.52 -28.96
N GLU A 199 22.82 3.53 -29.83
CA GLU A 199 22.03 3.39 -31.07
C GLU A 199 20.57 3.03 -30.77
N ARG A 200 20.32 2.20 -29.76
CA ARG A 200 18.97 1.88 -29.26
C ARG A 200 18.27 3.13 -28.73
N LEU A 201 18.96 3.96 -27.94
CA LEU A 201 18.42 5.21 -27.42
C LEU A 201 18.12 6.22 -28.54
N ALA A 202 18.98 6.32 -29.55
CA ALA A 202 18.73 7.17 -30.72
C ALA A 202 17.45 6.76 -31.46
N ARG A 203 17.22 5.45 -31.68
CA ARG A 203 15.97 4.95 -32.30
C ARG A 203 14.72 5.27 -31.48
N LEU A 204 14.81 5.16 -30.15
CA LEU A 204 13.70 5.55 -29.25
C LEU A 204 13.40 7.04 -29.34
N GLN A 205 14.44 7.89 -29.38
CA GLN A 205 14.28 9.33 -29.54
C GLN A 205 13.63 9.67 -30.88
N THR A 206 14.05 9.05 -31.99
CA THR A 206 13.42 9.26 -33.31
C THR A 206 11.93 8.87 -33.29
N ASN A 207 11.57 7.75 -32.64
CA ASN A 207 10.18 7.32 -32.48
C ASN A 207 9.36 8.26 -31.58
N LEU A 208 9.96 8.84 -30.54
CA LEU A 208 9.29 9.82 -29.70
C LEU A 208 9.05 11.12 -30.47
N MET A 209 10.05 11.57 -31.23
CA MET A 209 9.96 12.77 -32.05
C MET A 209 8.89 12.64 -33.12
N SER A 210 8.79 11.51 -33.81
CA SER A 210 7.73 11.28 -34.80
C SER A 210 6.34 11.26 -34.16
N ARG A 211 6.18 10.66 -32.97
CA ARG A 211 4.93 10.71 -32.21
C ARG A 211 4.56 12.13 -31.79
N LEU A 212 5.51 12.91 -31.26
CA LEU A 212 5.29 14.31 -30.91
C LEU A 212 4.90 15.14 -32.13
N GLN A 213 5.55 14.90 -33.26
CA GLN A 213 5.26 15.59 -34.52
C GLN A 213 3.85 15.27 -35.01
N ASN A 214 3.42 14.00 -34.94
CA ASN A 214 2.05 13.61 -35.24
C ASN A 214 1.04 14.27 -34.30
N VAL A 215 1.31 14.32 -32.98
CA VAL A 215 0.43 14.99 -32.01
C VAL A 215 0.33 16.49 -32.32
N LEU A 216 1.44 17.16 -32.59
CA LEU A 216 1.45 18.57 -32.97
C LEU A 216 0.69 18.81 -34.28
N GLU A 217 0.79 17.91 -35.24
CA GLU A 217 0.04 17.99 -36.49
C GLU A 217 -1.46 17.79 -36.28
N THR A 218 -1.86 16.83 -35.44
CA THR A 218 -3.27 16.66 -35.07
C THR A 218 -3.81 17.88 -34.32
N HIS A 219 -3.01 18.49 -33.44
CA HIS A 219 -3.43 19.67 -32.70
C HIS A 219 -3.55 20.90 -33.60
N ARG A 220 -2.65 21.08 -34.57
CA ARG A 220 -2.77 22.11 -35.61
C ARG A 220 -4.04 21.94 -36.44
N LYS A 221 -4.33 20.70 -36.88
CA LYS A 221 -5.56 20.39 -37.63
C LYS A 221 -6.82 20.71 -36.82
N LEU A 222 -6.82 20.39 -35.52
CA LEU A 222 -7.93 20.73 -34.61
C LEU A 222 -8.08 22.24 -34.39
N LEU A 223 -6.97 22.99 -34.28
CA LEU A 223 -7.00 24.44 -34.18
C LEU A 223 -7.55 25.09 -35.45
N GLN A 224 -7.13 24.62 -36.62
CA GLN A 224 -7.67 25.10 -37.90
C GLN A 224 -9.18 24.79 -38.02
N ALA A 225 -9.60 23.57 -37.70
CA ALA A 225 -11.01 23.21 -37.70
C ALA A 225 -11.84 24.05 -36.69
N ARG A 226 -11.23 24.43 -35.56
CA ARG A 226 -11.85 25.34 -34.59
C ARG A 226 -11.98 26.76 -35.13
N GLU A 227 -10.95 27.31 -35.74
CA GLU A 227 -10.99 28.65 -36.38
C GLU A 227 -12.02 28.68 -37.53
N GLU A 228 -12.10 27.62 -38.32
CA GLU A 228 -13.12 27.45 -39.36
C GLU A 228 -14.53 27.38 -38.75
N ALA A 229 -14.73 26.63 -37.66
CA ALA A 229 -16.02 26.57 -36.97
C ALA A 229 -16.41 27.91 -36.30
N GLU A 230 -15.44 28.62 -35.70
CA GLU A 230 -15.66 29.94 -35.09
C GLU A 230 -15.99 31.00 -36.17
N SER A 231 -15.31 30.98 -37.31
CA SER A 231 -15.61 31.88 -38.44
C SER A 231 -16.96 31.56 -39.10
N GLN A 232 -17.32 30.29 -39.26
CA GLN A 232 -18.66 29.88 -39.70
C GLN A 232 -19.73 30.31 -38.69
N SER A 233 -19.54 30.09 -37.39
CA SER A 233 -20.46 30.53 -36.33
C SER A 233 -20.64 32.05 -36.29
N ALA A 234 -19.55 32.81 -36.50
CA ALA A 234 -19.61 34.26 -36.63
C ALA A 234 -20.42 34.69 -37.86
N SER A 235 -20.24 34.02 -39.01
CA SER A 235 -21.03 34.26 -40.23
C SER A 235 -22.52 34.01 -40.01
N TYR A 236 -22.90 32.88 -39.40
CA TYR A 236 -24.30 32.55 -39.10
C TYR A 236 -24.95 33.58 -38.15
N LYS A 237 -24.25 34.04 -37.11
CA LYS A 237 -24.76 35.07 -36.18
C LYS A 237 -24.95 36.44 -36.86
N VAL A 238 -24.10 36.77 -37.84
CA VAL A 238 -24.23 38.01 -38.62
C VAL A 238 -25.39 37.93 -39.59
N GLU A 239 -25.57 36.79 -40.28
CA GLU A 239 -26.72 36.57 -41.17
C GLU A 239 -28.06 36.58 -40.43
N ASP A 240 -28.14 35.99 -39.24
CA ASP A 240 -29.37 36.02 -38.44
C ASP A 240 -29.71 37.43 -37.95
N LYS A 241 -28.70 38.22 -37.53
CA LYS A 241 -28.91 39.65 -37.21
C LYS A 241 -29.37 40.45 -38.41
N LEU A 242 -28.82 40.19 -39.60
CA LEU A 242 -29.23 40.84 -40.85
C LEU A 242 -30.66 40.48 -41.26
N LYS A 243 -31.09 39.23 -41.07
CA LYS A 243 -32.49 38.83 -41.32
C LYS A 243 -33.46 39.54 -40.38
N VAL A 244 -33.15 39.63 -39.08
CA VAL A 244 -33.99 40.33 -38.11
C VAL A 244 -34.12 41.82 -38.42
N LEU A 245 -33.03 42.46 -38.88
CA LEU A 245 -33.05 43.86 -39.28
C LEU A 245 -33.88 44.09 -40.55
N LYS A 246 -33.74 43.25 -41.58
CA LYS A 246 -34.55 43.34 -42.80
C LYS A 246 -36.05 43.16 -42.54
N VAL A 247 -36.43 42.22 -41.67
CA VAL A 247 -37.85 42.03 -41.31
C VAL A 247 -38.42 43.25 -40.57
N ARG A 248 -37.61 43.93 -39.74
CA ARG A 248 -38.02 45.18 -39.10
C ARG A 248 -38.17 46.33 -40.08
N GLU A 249 -37.28 46.42 -41.06
CA GLU A 249 -37.32 47.44 -42.11
C GLU A 249 -38.54 47.26 -43.02
N GLU A 250 -38.83 46.02 -43.45
CA GLU A 250 -40.02 45.69 -44.23
C GLU A 250 -41.34 45.89 -43.45
N ALA A 251 -41.33 45.70 -42.13
CA ALA A 251 -42.48 46.00 -41.27
C ALA A 251 -42.71 47.51 -41.11
N ALA A 252 -41.65 48.32 -41.03
CA ALA A 252 -41.74 49.77 -40.99
C ALA A 252 -42.26 50.34 -42.32
N ASP A 253 -41.77 49.82 -43.45
CA ASP A 253 -42.18 50.28 -44.79
C ASP A 253 -43.64 49.90 -45.12
N LYS A 254 -44.14 48.78 -44.59
CA LYS A 254 -45.58 48.43 -44.67
C LYS A 254 -46.47 49.35 -43.83
N SER A 255 -46.01 49.76 -42.64
CA SER A 255 -46.73 50.68 -41.76
C SER A 255 -46.91 52.06 -42.41
N GLU A 256 -45.88 52.59 -43.07
CA GLU A 256 -45.95 53.88 -43.77
C GLU A 256 -46.85 53.82 -45.02
N ARG A 257 -46.89 52.70 -45.73
CA ARG A 257 -47.79 52.55 -46.89
C ARG A 257 -49.25 52.40 -46.49
N THR A 258 -49.55 51.81 -45.34
CA THR A 258 -50.94 51.75 -44.83
C THR A 258 -51.47 53.10 -44.38
N SER A 259 -50.63 53.97 -43.80
CA SER A 259 -51.07 55.34 -43.44
C SER A 259 -51.23 56.25 -44.66
N ALA A 260 -50.43 56.05 -45.71
CA ALA A 260 -50.58 56.75 -46.98
C ALA A 260 -51.86 56.35 -47.75
N GLY A 261 -52.24 55.06 -47.71
CA GLY A 261 -53.44 54.55 -48.38
C GLY A 261 -54.76 55.06 -47.80
N GLU A 262 -54.83 55.32 -46.49
CA GLU A 262 -56.01 55.94 -45.86
C GLU A 262 -56.12 57.45 -46.16
N GLY A 263 -55.00 58.13 -46.41
CA GLY A 263 -54.97 59.53 -46.83
C GLY A 263 -55.50 59.75 -48.26
N GLU A 264 -55.19 58.84 -49.18
CA GLU A 264 -55.56 59.00 -50.59
C GLU A 264 -57.02 58.61 -50.88
N ALA A 265 -57.61 57.71 -50.09
CA ALA A 265 -59.05 57.41 -50.17
C ALA A 265 -59.92 58.60 -49.72
N ARG A 266 -59.44 59.44 -48.79
CA ARG A 266 -60.13 60.68 -48.39
C ARG A 266 -59.98 61.82 -49.40
N ALA A 267 -58.94 61.79 -50.25
CA ALA A 267 -58.76 62.80 -51.31
C ALA A 267 -59.67 62.54 -52.53
N LYS A 268 -59.94 61.28 -52.88
CA LYS A 268 -60.78 60.95 -54.05
C LYS A 268 -62.28 61.24 -53.87
N ASP A 269 -62.76 61.41 -52.64
CA ASP A 269 -64.11 61.93 -52.38
C ASP A 269 -64.19 63.47 -52.42
N ALA A 270 -63.05 64.17 -52.37
CA ALA A 270 -63.01 65.63 -52.47
C ALA A 270 -63.06 66.15 -53.92
N GLU A 271 -62.57 65.40 -54.91
CA GLU A 271 -62.57 65.83 -56.31
C GLU A 271 -63.85 65.49 -57.10
N ARG A 272 -64.77 64.69 -56.55
CA ARG A 272 -66.16 64.63 -57.05
C ARG A 272 -67.00 65.88 -56.70
N ARG A 273 -66.40 66.91 -56.09
CA ARG A 273 -67.04 68.20 -55.75
C ARG A 273 -66.46 69.45 -56.44
N GLN A 274 -65.49 69.31 -57.35
CA GLN A 274 -65.08 70.39 -58.28
C GLN A 274 -64.78 69.75 -59.64
N GLY A 275 -65.81 69.49 -60.45
CA GLY A 275 -66.01 70.29 -61.67
C GLY A 275 -65.90 69.34 -62.88
N SER A 276 -66.65 69.47 -63.97
CA SER A 276 -66.93 70.73 -64.68
C SER A 276 -65.67 71.50 -65.02
#